data_AF-A0A7R9MRA5-F1
#
_entry.id   AF-A0A7R9MRA5-F1
#
_cell.length_a   1.000
_cell.length_b   1.000
_cell.length_c   1.000
_cell.angle_alpha   90.00
_cell.angle_beta   90.00
_cell.angle_gamma   90.00
#
_symmetry.space_group_name_H-M   'P 1'
#
loop_
_entity.id
_entity.type
_entity.pdbx_description
1 polymer ?
#
loop_
_entity_poly.entity_id
_entity_poly.type
_entity_poly.pdbx_seq_one_letter_code
_entity_poly.pdbx_strand_id
1 'polypeptide(L)'
;MLVKVIKCYPTGAPEAVCEGLVPKHGVAPQTSKSPYVLTAHQTNGSMIELIIESHQNTPFRGFAIQAHNVNQSNEVIGQFSVQEQDRQHIHTIHCSGGRNNTITHSDKDVKQSVSVQWKAPSDLTKGTAIKFVGTVVKD
;
A
#
# COMPACT_ATOMS: atom_id res chain seq x y z
N MET A 1 23.04 -21.31 17.13
CA MET A 1 23.04 -19.93 16.58
C MET A 1 21.91 -19.86 15.55
N LEU A 2 20.75 -19.30 15.89
CA LEU A 2 19.67 -19.10 14.92
C LEU A 2 19.95 -17.77 14.20
N VAL A 3 20.45 -17.83 12.97
CA VAL A 3 20.58 -16.65 12.11
C VAL A 3 19.18 -16.32 11.61
N LYS A 4 18.51 -15.36 12.27
CA LYS A 4 17.27 -14.78 11.77
C LYS A 4 17.65 -13.93 10.56
N VAL A 5 17.57 -14.51 9.37
CA VAL A 5 17.76 -13.77 8.11
C VAL A 5 16.64 -12.74 8.02
N ILE A 6 16.95 -11.50 8.41
CA ILE A 6 16.09 -10.35 8.16
C ILE A 6 16.21 -10.10 6.66
N LYS A 7 15.26 -10.65 5.89
CA LYS A 7 15.07 -10.25 4.51
C LYS A 7 14.59 -8.79 4.54
N CYS A 8 15.54 -7.87 4.58
CA CYS A 8 15.29 -6.49 4.22
C CYS A 8 15.00 -6.52 2.72
N TYR A 9 13.79 -6.16 2.31
CA TYR A 9 13.39 -6.22 0.90
C TYR A 9 13.55 -4.83 0.29
N PRO A 10 14.72 -4.46 -0.26
CA PRO A 10 14.90 -3.19 -0.95
C PRO A 10 14.02 -3.09 -2.21
N THR A 11 13.42 -4.22 -2.61
CA THR A 11 12.55 -4.38 -3.78
C THR A 11 11.07 -4.41 -3.42
N GLY A 12 10.68 -4.04 -2.19
CA GLY A 12 9.28 -3.96 -1.77
C GLY A 12 8.74 -5.08 -0.89
N ALA A 13 7.51 -4.93 -0.44
CA ALA A 13 6.89 -5.89 0.47
C ALA A 13 6.58 -7.24 -0.22
N PRO A 14 6.92 -8.40 0.39
CA PRO A 14 6.53 -9.71 -0.13
C PRO A 14 5.04 -9.98 0.10
N GLU A 15 4.44 -10.94 -0.62
CA GLU A 15 3.06 -11.40 -0.38
C GLU A 15 2.80 -11.85 1.07
N ALA A 16 3.84 -12.19 1.82
CA ALA A 16 3.73 -12.50 3.24
C ALA A 16 3.31 -11.30 4.14
N VAL A 17 3.16 -10.08 3.60
CA VAL A 17 2.58 -8.93 4.33
C VAL A 17 1.08 -8.77 4.11
N CYS A 18 0.48 -9.56 3.20
CA CYS A 18 -0.93 -9.43 2.85
C CYS A 18 -1.87 -9.52 4.06
N GLU A 19 -1.51 -10.31 5.06
CA GLU A 19 -2.20 -10.36 6.34
C GLU A 19 -1.72 -9.22 7.24
N GLY A 20 -2.55 -8.17 7.33
CA GLY A 20 -2.38 -7.07 8.27
C GLY A 20 -1.38 -5.98 7.86
N LEU A 21 -0.79 -6.05 6.66
CA LEU A 21 0.19 -5.09 6.14
C LEU A 21 1.39 -4.84 7.07
N VAL A 22 1.72 -5.81 7.91
CA VAL A 22 2.77 -5.65 8.94
C VAL A 22 4.15 -5.72 8.28
N PRO A 23 4.95 -4.64 8.33
CA PRO A 23 6.29 -4.64 7.76
C PRO A 23 7.21 -5.56 8.57
N LYS A 24 8.06 -6.33 7.89
CA LYS A 24 9.03 -7.22 8.54
C LYS A 24 10.39 -6.55 8.75
N HIS A 25 10.38 -5.32 9.28
CA HIS A 25 11.59 -4.52 9.58
C HIS A 25 12.08 -4.65 11.03
N GLY A 26 11.47 -5.55 11.82
CA GLY A 26 11.93 -5.81 13.20
C GLY A 26 11.62 -4.70 14.20
N VAL A 27 10.87 -3.67 13.80
CA VAL A 27 10.34 -2.62 14.65
C VAL A 27 8.86 -2.83 14.90
N ALA A 28 8.41 -2.48 16.11
CA ALA A 28 6.98 -2.52 16.44
C ALA A 28 6.21 -1.45 15.64
N PRO A 29 4.94 -1.69 15.29
CA PRO A 29 4.09 -0.67 14.70
C PRO A 29 4.05 0.59 15.59
N GLN A 30 4.07 1.76 14.95
CA GLN A 30 3.94 3.02 15.67
C GLN A 30 2.56 3.12 16.35
N THR A 31 2.53 3.52 17.61
CA THR A 31 1.29 3.71 18.39
C THR A 31 0.89 5.19 18.52
N SER A 32 1.81 6.11 18.23
CA SER A 32 1.54 7.55 18.16
C SER A 32 0.97 7.97 16.80
N LYS A 33 0.50 9.21 16.68
CA LYS A 33 -0.05 9.75 15.43
C LYS A 33 0.98 9.63 14.29
N SER A 34 0.56 9.00 13.19
CA SER A 34 1.37 8.89 11.96
C SER A 34 1.73 10.30 11.43
N PRO A 35 2.99 10.55 11.03
CA PRO A 35 3.38 11.76 10.31
C PRO A 35 2.98 11.72 8.82
N TYR A 36 2.40 10.61 8.36
CA TYR A 36 1.97 10.39 6.98
C TYR A 36 0.44 10.39 6.88
N VAL A 37 -0.08 10.96 5.79
CA VAL A 37 -1.51 10.96 5.46
C VAL A 37 -1.72 10.20 4.16
N LEU A 38 -2.72 9.32 4.14
CA LEU A 38 -3.20 8.65 2.93
C LEU A 38 -4.52 9.30 2.53
N THR A 39 -4.54 10.00 1.40
CA THR A 39 -5.71 10.67 0.86
C THR A 39 -6.21 9.94 -0.37
N ALA A 40 -7.53 9.87 -0.54
CA ALA A 40 -8.18 9.28 -1.71
C ALA A 40 -8.94 10.35 -2.50
N HIS A 41 -8.66 10.44 -3.80
CA HIS A 41 -9.30 11.36 -4.73
C HIS A 41 -9.97 10.59 -5.86
N GLN A 42 -11.25 10.84 -6.09
CA GLN A 42 -11.91 10.32 -7.27
C GLN A 42 -11.43 11.09 -8.50
N THR A 43 -10.95 10.38 -9.51
CA THR A 43 -10.51 10.98 -10.78
C THR A 43 -11.65 10.97 -11.81
N ASN A 44 -11.47 11.70 -12.92
CA ASN A 44 -12.38 11.65 -14.06
C ASN A 44 -12.38 10.23 -14.64
N GLY A 45 -13.36 9.41 -14.26
CA GLY A 45 -13.48 8.02 -14.68
C GLY A 45 -13.86 7.08 -13.51
N SER A 46 -13.45 5.82 -13.62
CA SER A 46 -13.71 4.76 -12.63
C SER A 46 -12.51 4.47 -11.72
N MET A 47 -11.54 5.38 -11.67
CA MET A 47 -10.28 5.23 -10.92
C MET A 47 -10.27 6.16 -9.70
N ILE A 48 -9.66 5.68 -8.62
CA ILE A 48 -9.36 6.45 -7.42
C ILE A 48 -7.84 6.63 -7.36
N GLU A 49 -7.40 7.88 -7.26
CA GLU A 49 -6.02 8.22 -6.95
C GLU A 49 -5.83 8.19 -5.44
N LEU A 50 -4.82 7.45 -4.98
CA LEU A 50 -4.41 7.42 -3.59
C LEU A 50 -3.05 8.09 -3.47
N ILE A 51 -2.93 9.05 -2.56
CA ILE A 51 -1.69 9.79 -2.34
C ILE A 51 -1.26 9.59 -0.90
N ILE A 52 -0.04 9.08 -0.70
CA ILE A 52 0.63 9.13 0.61
C ILE A 52 1.49 10.39 0.62
N GLU A 53 1.29 11.24 1.60
CA GLU A 53 2.10 12.44 1.81
C GLU A 53 2.77 12.40 3.18
N SER A 54 4.07 12.75 3.23
CA SER A 54 4.75 13.01 4.49
C SER A 54 4.55 14.45 4.97
N HIS A 55 4.25 14.62 6.24
CA HIS A 55 4.29 15.92 6.91
C HIS A 55 5.57 16.07 7.75
N GLN A 56 5.84 17.32 8.16
CA GLN A 56 6.92 17.65 9.11
C GLN A 56 8.32 17.25 8.65
N ASN A 57 8.60 17.27 7.34
CA ASN A 57 9.87 16.84 6.74
C ASN A 57 10.33 15.45 7.22
N THR A 58 9.38 14.53 7.43
CA THR A 58 9.68 13.14 7.79
C THR A 58 9.50 12.26 6.56
N PRO A 59 10.50 12.15 5.67
CA PRO A 59 10.37 11.32 4.48
C PRO A 59 10.28 9.83 4.85
N PHE A 60 9.80 9.05 3.89
CA PHE A 60 9.71 7.59 3.96
C PHE A 60 10.40 6.93 2.78
N ARG A 61 10.57 5.61 2.83
CA ARG A 61 11.18 4.83 1.74
C ARG A 61 10.33 3.65 1.32
N GLY A 62 9.70 3.00 2.29
CA GLY A 62 8.81 1.87 2.08
C GLY A 62 7.35 2.23 2.29
N PHE A 63 6.48 1.60 1.52
CA PHE A 63 5.03 1.63 1.77
C PHE A 63 4.36 0.36 1.25
N ALA A 64 3.16 0.06 1.75
CA ALA A 64 2.23 -0.92 1.18
C ALA A 64 0.78 -0.44 1.38
N ILE A 65 -0.07 -0.56 0.36
CA ILE A 65 -1.47 -0.11 0.40
C ILE A 65 -2.42 -1.23 -0.04
N GLN A 66 -3.53 -1.37 0.68
CA GLN A 66 -4.68 -2.22 0.35
C GLN A 66 -5.99 -1.44 0.38
N ALA A 67 -6.98 -1.94 -0.35
CA ALA A 67 -8.37 -1.51 -0.25
C ALA A 67 -9.21 -2.67 0.28
N HIS A 68 -10.01 -2.42 1.31
CA HIS A 68 -10.83 -3.43 1.96
C HIS A 68 -12.32 -3.13 1.79
N ASN A 69 -13.09 -4.18 1.54
CA ASN A 69 -14.54 -4.12 1.65
C ASN A 69 -14.95 -4.12 3.12
N VAL A 70 -15.53 -3.02 3.60
CA VAL A 70 -15.92 -2.87 5.01
C VAL A 70 -17.04 -3.83 5.41
N ASN A 71 -17.89 -4.21 4.46
CA ASN A 71 -19.09 -5.01 4.71
C ASN A 71 -18.86 -6.52 4.56
N GLN A 72 -17.75 -6.96 3.95
CA GLN A 72 -17.45 -8.37 3.66
C GLN A 72 -16.14 -8.79 4.34
N SER A 73 -16.17 -8.95 5.66
CA SER A 73 -15.04 -9.51 6.45
C SER A 73 -13.68 -8.85 6.18
N ASN A 74 -13.66 -7.57 5.79
CA ASN A 74 -12.45 -6.84 5.46
C ASN A 74 -11.63 -7.48 4.31
N GLU A 75 -12.31 -8.12 3.36
CA GLU A 75 -11.71 -8.70 2.14
C GLU A 75 -10.93 -7.65 1.34
N VAL A 76 -9.75 -8.02 0.83
CA VAL A 76 -8.93 -7.16 -0.03
C VAL A 76 -9.50 -7.16 -1.44
N ILE A 77 -9.91 -5.99 -1.92
CA ILE A 77 -10.64 -5.84 -3.19
C ILE A 77 -9.99 -4.84 -4.15
N GLY A 78 -10.37 -4.98 -5.42
CA GLY A 78 -9.94 -4.08 -6.49
C GLY A 78 -8.53 -4.36 -6.97
N GLN A 79 -8.04 -3.46 -7.83
CA GLN A 79 -6.76 -3.63 -8.51
C GLN A 79 -6.04 -2.30 -8.60
N PHE A 80 -4.73 -2.33 -8.36
CA PHE A 80 -3.84 -1.22 -8.61
C PHE A 80 -3.27 -1.28 -10.01
N SER A 81 -3.06 -0.11 -10.61
CA SER A 81 -2.36 0.05 -11.88
C SER A 81 -1.12 0.90 -11.68
N VAL A 82 0.00 0.46 -12.26
CA VAL A 82 1.27 1.16 -12.24
C VAL A 82 1.52 1.76 -13.60
N GLN A 83 1.69 3.09 -13.65
CA GLN A 83 2.02 3.80 -14.88
C GLN A 83 3.47 3.50 -15.28
N GLU A 84 3.78 3.55 -16.58
CA GLU A 84 5.10 3.17 -17.09
C GLU A 84 6.25 3.92 -16.41
N GLN A 85 6.07 5.23 -16.16
CA GLN A 85 7.07 6.06 -15.51
C GLN A 85 7.35 5.69 -14.05
N ASP A 86 6.40 5.02 -13.38
CA ASP A 86 6.50 4.67 -11.96
C ASP A 86 7.00 3.25 -11.73
N ARG A 87 7.13 2.42 -12.78
CA ARG A 87 7.48 0.98 -12.67
C ARG A 87 8.84 0.71 -12.02
N GLN A 88 9.76 1.66 -12.10
CA GLN A 88 11.05 1.56 -11.41
C GLN A 88 10.88 1.73 -9.90
N HIS A 89 9.81 2.39 -9.46
CA HIS A 89 9.64 2.83 -8.08
C HIS A 89 8.55 2.12 -7.30
N ILE A 90 7.56 1.57 -7.98
CA ILE A 90 6.41 0.90 -7.38
C ILE A 90 6.03 -0.33 -8.19
N HIS A 91 5.47 -1.34 -7.53
CA HIS A 91 4.91 -2.51 -8.19
C HIS A 91 3.74 -3.08 -7.38
N THR A 92 2.99 -3.99 -8.00
CA THR A 92 1.87 -4.67 -7.37
C THR A 92 2.23 -6.09 -6.97
N ILE A 93 1.62 -6.56 -5.88
CA ILE A 93 1.69 -7.95 -5.42
C ILE A 93 0.27 -8.56 -5.41
N HIS A 94 0.20 -9.88 -5.32
CA HIS A 94 -1.06 -10.61 -5.28
C HIS A 94 -1.35 -11.07 -3.86
N CYS A 95 -2.33 -10.44 -3.23
CA CYS A 95 -2.88 -10.87 -1.95
C CYS A 95 -4.16 -11.68 -2.16
N SER A 96 -4.53 -12.49 -1.16
CA SER A 96 -5.79 -13.24 -1.16
C SER A 96 -6.97 -12.36 -1.58
N GLY A 97 -7.87 -12.91 -2.41
CA GLY A 97 -9.03 -12.19 -2.95
C GLY A 97 -8.79 -11.51 -4.30
N GLY A 98 -7.58 -11.52 -4.87
CA GLY A 98 -7.38 -10.93 -6.20
C GLY A 98 -5.96 -10.91 -6.74
N ARG A 99 -5.80 -10.25 -7.90
CA ARG A 99 -4.50 -9.99 -8.52
C ARG A 99 -4.23 -8.49 -8.49
N ASN A 100 -2.98 -8.10 -8.25
CA ASN A 100 -2.56 -6.69 -8.22
C ASN A 100 -3.37 -5.86 -7.21
N ASN A 101 -3.90 -6.50 -6.17
CA ASN A 101 -4.80 -5.90 -5.18
C ASN A 101 -4.03 -5.30 -3.99
N THR A 102 -2.70 -5.26 -4.07
CA THR A 102 -1.83 -4.58 -3.12
C THR A 102 -0.67 -3.96 -3.89
N ILE A 103 -0.29 -2.74 -3.52
CA ILE A 103 0.79 -1.98 -4.15
C ILE A 103 1.86 -1.63 -3.12
N THR A 104 3.13 -1.70 -3.52
CA THR A 104 4.29 -1.43 -2.66
C THR A 104 5.43 -0.78 -3.46
N HIS A 105 6.39 -0.22 -2.76
CA HIS A 105 7.64 0.31 -3.33
C HIS A 105 8.46 -0.78 -4.06
N SER A 106 9.28 -0.39 -5.03
CA SER A 106 10.25 -1.25 -5.74
C SER A 106 11.70 -0.87 -5.44
N ASP A 107 11.93 0.25 -4.77
CA ASP A 107 13.23 0.78 -4.41
C ASP A 107 13.22 1.43 -3.02
N LYS A 108 14.41 1.69 -2.49
CA LYS A 108 14.64 2.34 -1.19
C LYS A 108 14.89 3.85 -1.25
N ASP A 109 14.64 4.49 -2.39
CA ASP A 109 14.80 5.93 -2.57
C ASP A 109 13.87 6.68 -1.63
N VAL A 110 14.34 7.87 -1.22
CA VAL A 110 13.64 8.74 -0.29
C VAL A 110 12.42 9.34 -0.98
N LYS A 111 11.26 9.19 -0.37
CA LYS A 111 9.97 9.64 -0.88
C LYS A 111 9.37 10.64 0.11
N GLN A 112 8.88 11.76 -0.43
CA GLN A 112 8.04 12.74 0.30
C GLN A 112 6.56 12.50 -0.01
N SER A 113 6.28 11.99 -1.20
CA SER A 113 4.94 11.63 -1.65
C SER A 113 5.02 10.46 -2.62
N VAL A 114 3.94 9.67 -2.68
CA VAL A 114 3.69 8.71 -3.76
C VAL A 114 2.22 8.76 -4.15
N SER A 115 1.94 8.80 -5.46
CA SER A 115 0.60 8.68 -6.01
C SER A 115 0.44 7.32 -6.69
N VAL A 116 -0.68 6.65 -6.42
CA VAL A 116 -1.03 5.37 -7.03
C VAL A 116 -2.49 5.36 -7.48
N GLN A 117 -2.79 4.56 -8.49
CA GLN A 117 -4.16 4.44 -9.00
C GLN A 117 -4.77 3.10 -8.62
N TRP A 118 -6.00 3.15 -8.10
CA TRP A 118 -6.79 1.99 -7.74
C TRP A 118 -8.11 1.96 -8.51
N LYS A 119 -8.53 0.77 -8.91
CA LYS A 119 -9.77 0.49 -9.63
C LYS A 119 -10.65 -0.44 -8.81
N ALA A 120 -11.91 -0.06 -8.65
CA ALA A 120 -12.93 -0.92 -8.06
C ALA A 120 -13.21 -2.15 -8.93
N PRO A 121 -13.53 -3.32 -8.34
CA PRO A 121 -14.06 -4.46 -9.08
C PRO A 121 -15.33 -4.08 -9.87
N SER A 122 -15.50 -4.63 -11.07
CA SER A 122 -16.66 -4.33 -11.92
C SER A 122 -17.98 -4.87 -11.38
N ASP A 123 -17.90 -5.90 -10.55
CA ASP A 123 -19.01 -6.57 -9.86
C ASP A 123 -19.27 -6.03 -8.45
N LEU A 124 -18.55 -4.96 -8.05
CA LEU A 124 -18.75 -4.34 -6.74
C LEU A 124 -20.14 -3.70 -6.64
N THR A 125 -20.92 -4.12 -5.64
CA THR A 125 -22.24 -3.54 -5.36
C THR A 125 -22.15 -2.03 -5.14
N LYS A 126 -23.04 -1.27 -5.76
CA LYS A 126 -23.12 0.19 -5.57
C LYS A 126 -23.40 0.52 -4.10
N GLY A 127 -22.73 1.54 -3.59
CA GLY A 127 -22.84 1.94 -2.18
C GLY A 127 -21.99 1.11 -1.21
N THR A 128 -21.18 0.16 -1.70
CA THR A 128 -20.21 -0.54 -0.86
C THR A 128 -19.19 0.46 -0.28
N ALA A 129 -19.06 0.44 1.05
CA ALA A 129 -18.03 1.21 1.74
C ALA A 129 -16.66 0.54 1.56
N ILE A 130 -15.68 1.33 1.11
CA ILE A 130 -14.30 0.89 0.90
C ILE A 130 -13.40 1.59 1.91
N LYS A 131 -12.51 0.83 2.54
CA LYS A 131 -11.49 1.35 3.44
C LYS A 131 -10.11 1.15 2.82
N PHE A 132 -9.41 2.25 2.57
CA PHE A 132 -7.99 2.20 2.18
C PHE A 132 -7.11 2.12 3.44
N VAL A 133 -6.17 1.20 3.44
CA VAL A 133 -5.22 1.00 4.54
C VAL A 133 -3.81 1.05 3.95
N GLY A 134 -2.97 1.88 4.54
CA GLY A 134 -1.57 2.01 4.15
C GLY A 134 -0.66 1.79 5.34
N THR A 135 0.49 1.17 5.10
CA THR A 135 1.61 1.14 6.04
C THR A 135 2.81 1.80 5.40
N VAL A 136 3.54 2.61 6.18
CA VAL A 136 4.68 3.41 5.71
C VAL A 136 5.90 3.12 6.59
N VAL A 137 7.08 3.04 5.98
CA VAL A 137 8.37 2.75 6.63
C VAL A 137 9.36 3.87 6.33
N LYS A 138 9.98 4.41 7.38
CA LYS A 138 10.95 5.52 7.32
C LYS A 138 12.37 5.09 6.90
N ASP A 139 12.77 3.86 7.23
CA ASP A 139 14.15 3.34 7.20
C ASP A 139 14.90 3.45 5.88
#